data_AF-A0A5C3Q471-F1
#
_entry.id   AF-A0A5C3Q471-F1
#
_cell.length_a   1.000
_cell.length_b   1.000
_cell.length_c   1.000
_cell.angle_alpha   90.00
_cell.angle_beta   90.00
_cell.angle_gamma   90.00
#
_symmetry.space_group_name_H-M   'P 1'
#
loop_
_entity.id
_entity.type
_entity.pdbx_description
1 polymer ?
#
loop_
_entity_poly.entity_id
_entity_poly.type
_entity_poly.pdbx_seq_one_letter_code
_entity_poly.pdbx_strand_id
1 'polypeptide(L)'
;MLNWPNRKHTNNFIPLEQEPFFFNPSDVKLDNFLYDDGASKLYIVDWQHVNALPHSFASFYFHRSQDPFVKAIAERLTLAVSPNLPAMQTIASKIRQTGNRTGNPKYPPIQQKEVLNSSSLEARQTF
;
A
#
# COMPACT_ATOMS: atom_id res chain seq x y z
N MET A 1 -15.90 -21.67 7.93
CA MET A 1 -14.94 -21.94 6.83
C MET A 1 -15.53 -21.40 5.55
N LEU A 2 -14.90 -20.38 4.94
CA LEU A 2 -15.30 -19.92 3.61
C LEU A 2 -14.74 -20.90 2.57
N ASN A 3 -15.61 -21.59 1.84
CA ASN A 3 -15.19 -22.43 0.72
C ASN A 3 -14.75 -21.55 -0.45
N TRP A 4 -13.43 -21.49 -0.68
CA TRP A 4 -12.88 -20.89 -1.89
C TRP A 4 -13.06 -21.88 -3.05
N PRO A 5 -13.63 -21.48 -4.20
CA PRO A 5 -13.81 -22.40 -5.32
C PRO A 5 -12.45 -22.89 -5.81
N ASN A 6 -12.33 -24.21 -5.94
CA ASN A 6 -11.24 -24.95 -6.60
C ASN A 6 -11.01 -24.39 -8.02
N ARG A 7 -10.24 -23.32 -8.14
CA ARG A 7 -9.61 -22.94 -9.40
C ARG A 7 -8.27 -23.65 -9.43
N LYS A 8 -8.00 -24.37 -10.52
CA LYS A 8 -6.67 -24.89 -10.83
C LYS A 8 -5.68 -23.72 -10.67
N HIS A 9 -4.95 -23.70 -9.57
CA HIS A 9 -3.96 -22.67 -9.30
C HIS A 9 -2.93 -22.79 -10.43
N THR A 10 -2.84 -21.76 -11.26
CA THR A 10 -1.69 -21.61 -12.15
C THR A 10 -0.45 -21.62 -11.27
N ASN A 11 0.52 -22.50 -11.55
CA ASN A 11 1.72 -22.80 -10.75
C ASN A 11 2.67 -21.61 -10.46
N ASN A 12 2.23 -20.37 -10.63
CA ASN A 12 3.05 -19.16 -10.56
C ASN A 12 2.67 -18.24 -9.38
N PHE A 13 1.90 -18.74 -8.40
CA PHE A 13 1.59 -17.97 -7.20
C PHE A 13 2.85 -17.79 -6.34
N ILE A 14 3.12 -16.57 -5.91
CA ILE A 14 4.24 -16.26 -5.01
C ILE A 14 3.64 -15.94 -3.63
N PRO A 15 4.03 -16.63 -2.53
CA PRO A 15 3.61 -16.25 -1.19
C PRO A 15 4.04 -14.81 -0.85
N LEU A 16 3.18 -14.06 -0.17
CA LEU A 16 3.43 -12.64 0.13
C LEU A 16 4.71 -12.43 0.95
N GLU A 17 5.06 -13.39 1.80
CA GLU A 17 6.25 -13.38 2.64
C GLU A 17 7.55 -13.55 1.84
N GLN A 18 7.46 -14.02 0.60
CA GLN A 18 8.58 -14.22 -0.31
C GLN A 18 8.69 -13.10 -1.34
N GLU A 19 7.74 -12.17 -1.36
CA GLU A 19 7.79 -11.02 -2.27
C GLU A 19 8.69 -9.91 -1.73
N PRO A 20 9.42 -9.20 -2.60
CA PRO A 20 10.09 -7.97 -2.22
C PRO A 20 9.09 -6.91 -1.78
N PHE A 21 9.46 -6.11 -0.78
CA PHE A 21 8.66 -5.00 -0.29
C PHE A 21 8.96 -3.71 -1.05
N PHE A 22 7.91 -2.96 -1.36
CA PHE A 22 7.98 -1.67 -2.03
C PHE A 22 7.36 -0.58 -1.15
N PHE A 23 7.97 0.60 -1.16
CA PHE A 23 7.31 1.81 -0.66
C PHE A 23 6.23 2.23 -1.66
N ASN A 24 4.98 2.18 -1.20
CA ASN A 24 3.82 2.52 -2.01
C ASN A 24 3.16 3.78 -1.41
N PRO A 25 3.24 4.92 -2.11
CA PRO A 25 2.40 6.07 -1.78
C PRO A 25 0.95 5.67 -2.01
N SER A 26 0.07 5.95 -1.03
CA SER A 26 -1.34 5.58 -1.16
C SER A 26 -2.10 6.44 -2.18
N ASP A 27 -1.61 7.65 -2.48
CA ASP A 27 -2.27 8.65 -3.32
C ASP A 27 -1.32 9.23 -4.39
N VAL A 28 -0.87 8.38 -5.31
CA VAL A 28 -0.15 8.82 -6.52
C VAL A 28 -1.14 9.46 -7.48
N LYS A 29 -1.12 10.79 -7.56
CA LYS A 29 -1.87 11.60 -8.52
C LYS A 29 -1.04 12.81 -8.93
N LEU A 30 -1.28 13.36 -10.12
CA LEU A 30 -0.48 14.45 -10.68
C LEU A 30 -0.37 15.65 -9.73
N ASP A 31 -1.47 16.01 -9.06
CA ASP A 31 -1.55 17.16 -8.15
C ASP A 31 -0.61 17.05 -6.93
N ASN A 32 -0.12 15.85 -6.62
CA ASN A 32 0.82 15.62 -5.52
C ASN A 32 2.28 15.81 -5.93
N PHE A 33 2.55 16.22 -7.18
CA PHE A 33 3.89 16.44 -7.72
C PHE A 33 4.07 17.90 -8.14
N LEU A 34 5.20 18.49 -7.75
CA LEU A 34 5.63 19.81 -8.22
C LEU A 34 6.96 19.67 -8.97
N TYR A 35 7.02 20.23 -10.18
CA TYR A 35 8.25 20.30 -10.96
C TYR A 35 8.80 21.73 -10.97
N ASP A 36 10.02 21.90 -10.46
CA ASP A 36 10.78 23.13 -10.57
C ASP A 36 11.72 23.01 -11.78
N ASP A 37 11.35 23.69 -12.87
CA ASP A 37 12.11 23.69 -14.13
C ASP A 37 13.49 24.34 -13.97
N GLY A 38 13.58 25.42 -13.18
CA GLY A 38 14.84 26.14 -12.96
C GLY A 38 15.87 25.31 -12.19
N ALA A 39 15.42 24.50 -11.23
CA ALA A 39 16.29 23.58 -10.52
C ALA A 39 16.36 22.18 -11.14
N SER A 40 15.54 21.88 -12.15
CA SER A 40 15.32 20.53 -12.70
C SER A 40 15.01 19.51 -11.60
N LYS A 41 14.15 19.88 -10.63
CA LYS A 41 13.80 19.06 -9.47
C LYS A 41 12.32 18.71 -9.45
N LEU A 42 12.04 17.47 -9.07
CA LEU A 42 10.69 16.98 -8.81
C LEU A 42 10.49 16.83 -7.29
N TYR A 43 9.40 17.40 -6.79
CA TYR A 43 8.98 17.32 -5.40
C TYR A 43 7.67 16.56 -5.29
N ILE A 44 7.51 15.82 -4.20
CA ILE A 44 6.27 15.14 -3.85
C ILE A 44 5.77 15.79 -2.56
N VAL A 45 4.60 16.43 -2.61
CA VAL A 45 4.12 17.31 -1.53
C VAL A 45 3.15 16.64 -0.56
N ASP A 46 2.51 15.55 -0.98
CA ASP A 46 1.59 14.78 -0.16
C ASP A 46 2.13 13.37 0.06
N TRP A 47 3.13 13.27 0.95
CA TRP A 47 3.73 12.00 1.36
C TRP A 47 2.93 11.30 2.48
N GLN A 48 1.66 11.66 2.66
CA GLN A 48 0.84 11.04 3.70
C GLN A 48 0.48 9.60 3.30
N HIS A 49 0.46 8.72 4.31
CA HIS A 49 0.09 7.31 4.17
C HIS A 49 0.95 6.51 3.16
N VAL A 50 2.27 6.48 3.37
CA VAL A 50 3.15 5.54 2.67
C VAL A 50 3.20 4.21 3.40
N ASN A 51 2.98 3.12 2.67
CA ASN A 51 3.05 1.77 3.22
C ASN A 51 4.21 1.01 2.58
N ALA A 52 4.91 0.20 3.37
CA ALA A 52 5.79 -0.84 2.85
C ALA A 52 4.94 -2.10 2.66
N LEU A 53 4.66 -2.46 1.41
CA LEU A 53 3.81 -3.61 1.07
C LEU A 53 4.52 -4.54 0.08
N PRO A 54 4.17 -5.84 0.08
CA PRO A 54 4.64 -6.79 -0.93
C PRO A 54 4.37 -6.31 -2.36
N HIS A 55 5.24 -6.69 -3.30
CA HIS A 55 5.20 -6.32 -4.72
C HIS A 55 3.81 -6.47 -5.36
N SER A 56 3.06 -7.51 -5.02
CA SER A 56 1.70 -7.75 -5.50
C SER A 56 0.74 -6.60 -5.19
N PHE A 57 0.89 -5.90 -4.07
CA PHE A 57 0.08 -4.73 -3.74
C PHE A 57 0.46 -3.52 -4.59
N ALA A 58 1.76 -3.28 -4.79
CA ALA A 58 2.26 -2.23 -5.69
C ALA A 58 1.75 -2.47 -7.12
N SER A 59 1.95 -3.70 -7.61
CA SER A 59 1.53 -4.14 -8.93
C SER A 59 0.01 -4.00 -9.09
N PHE A 60 -0.77 -4.39 -8.07
CA PHE A 60 -2.21 -4.19 -8.07
C PHE A 60 -2.60 -2.72 -8.17
N TYR A 61 -1.99 -1.84 -7.38
CA TYR A 61 -2.25 -0.41 -7.41
C TYR A 61 -1.96 0.20 -8.79
N PHE A 62 -0.74 0.01 -9.29
CA PHE A 62 -0.27 0.65 -10.52
C PHE A 62 -0.96 0.10 -11.78
N HIS A 63 -1.09 -1.22 -11.93
CA HIS A 63 -1.61 -1.81 -13.18
C HIS A 63 -3.14 -1.94 -13.22
N ARG A 64 -3.83 -1.84 -12.08
CA ARG A 64 -5.31 -1.76 -12.08
C ARG A 64 -5.82 -0.34 -12.29
N SER A 65 -5.02 0.68 -11.94
CA SER A 65 -5.44 2.06 -12.04
C SER A 65 -5.93 2.41 -13.45
N GLN A 66 -6.99 3.22 -13.52
CA GLN A 66 -7.46 3.81 -14.77
C GLN A 66 -6.91 5.23 -14.99
N ASP A 67 -6.22 5.78 -13.99
CA ASP A 67 -5.58 7.09 -14.08
C ASP A 67 -4.40 7.05 -15.06
N PRO A 68 -4.40 7.87 -16.14
CA PRO A 68 -3.31 7.93 -17.11
C PRO A 68 -1.95 8.29 -16.49
N PHE A 69 -1.92 9.14 -15.47
CA PHE A 69 -0.69 9.55 -14.80
C PHE A 69 -0.07 8.37 -14.04
N VAL A 70 -0.90 7.61 -13.30
CA VAL A 70 -0.45 6.40 -12.58
C VAL A 70 0.07 5.34 -13.57
N LYS A 71 -0.59 5.17 -14.71
CA LYS A 71 -0.11 4.27 -15.78
C LYS A 71 1.25 4.71 -16.32
N ALA A 72 1.41 6.01 -16.62
CA ALA A 72 2.69 6.55 -17.10
C ALA A 72 3.82 6.37 -16.07
N ILE A 73 3.54 6.55 -14.78
CA ILE A 73 4.51 6.25 -13.71
C ILE A 73 4.88 4.77 -13.72
N ALA A 74 3.90 3.86 -13.79
CA ALA A 74 4.16 2.42 -13.80
C ALA A 74 5.08 2.00 -14.95
N GLU A 75 4.85 2.55 -16.15
CA GLU A 75 5.69 2.34 -17.34
C GLU A 75 7.11 2.88 -17.13
N ARG A 76 7.25 4.09 -16.57
CA ARG A 76 8.55 4.72 -16.32
C ARG A 76 9.36 4.02 -15.24
N LEU A 77 8.72 3.49 -14.21
CA LEU A 77 9.36 2.71 -13.16
C LEU A 77 9.74 1.31 -13.61
N THR A 78 9.33 0.89 -14.82
CA THR A 78 9.50 -0.49 -15.32
C THR A 78 8.98 -1.52 -14.32
N LEU A 79 7.91 -1.18 -13.59
CA LEU A 79 7.41 -2.03 -12.52
C LEU A 79 6.87 -3.34 -13.11
N ALA A 80 7.45 -4.46 -12.68
CA ALA A 80 7.02 -5.77 -13.15
C ALA A 80 5.57 -6.06 -12.73
N VAL A 81 4.81 -6.69 -13.63
CA VAL A 81 3.48 -7.20 -13.32
C VAL A 81 3.62 -8.44 -12.43
N SER A 82 3.01 -8.40 -11.24
CA SER A 82 3.03 -9.53 -10.31
C SER A 82 2.19 -10.67 -10.85
N PRO A 83 2.66 -11.94 -10.76
CA PRO A 83 1.85 -13.12 -11.04
C PRO A 83 0.57 -13.20 -10.20
N ASN A 84 0.55 -12.54 -9.02
CA ASN A 84 -0.59 -12.50 -8.12
C ASN A 84 -1.67 -11.49 -8.53
N LEU A 85 -1.43 -10.64 -9.54
CA LEU A 85 -2.36 -9.59 -9.96
C LEU A 85 -3.79 -10.10 -10.23
N PRO A 86 -4.02 -11.21 -10.97
CA PRO A 86 -5.38 -11.72 -11.20
C PRO A 86 -6.10 -12.16 -9.92
N ALA A 87 -5.35 -12.73 -8.96
CA ALA A 87 -5.88 -13.12 -7.66
C ALA A 87 -6.27 -11.88 -6.84
N MET A 88 -5.38 -10.88 -6.78
CA MET A 88 -5.62 -9.60 -6.11
C MET A 88 -6.84 -8.87 -6.69
N GLN A 89 -7.00 -8.85 -8.01
CA GLN A 89 -8.18 -8.30 -8.70
C GLN A 89 -9.48 -9.01 -8.30
N THR A 90 -9.45 -10.35 -8.28
CA THR A 90 -10.60 -11.17 -7.88
C THR A 90 -10.96 -10.96 -6.41
N ILE A 91 -9.97 -10.84 -5.53
CA ILE A 91 -10.19 -10.59 -4.10
C ILE A 91 -10.78 -9.19 -3.91
N ALA A 92 -10.17 -8.17 -4.51
CA ALA A 92 -10.63 -6.79 -4.38
C ALA A 92 -12.02 -6.55 -4.99
N SER A 93 -12.46 -7.34 -5.98
CA SER A 93 -13.86 -7.26 -6.46
C SER A 93 -14.88 -7.86 -5.48
N LYS A 94 -14.42 -8.67 -4.52
CA LYS A 94 -15.27 -9.31 -3.50
C LYS A 94 -15.23 -8.57 -2.16
N ILE A 95 -14.13 -7.87 -1.86
CA ILE A 95 -14.02 -7.06 -0.65
C ILE A 95 -14.91 -5.82 -0.79
N ARG A 96 -15.88 -5.68 0.11
CA ARG A 96 -16.55 -4.40 0.34
C ARG A 96 -15.80 -3.64 1.41
N GLN A 97 -15.25 -2.49 1.05
CA GLN A 97 -14.78 -1.53 2.06
C GLN A 97 -16.00 -0.88 2.72
N THR A 98 -16.24 -1.21 4.00
CA THR A 98 -17.22 -0.49 4.82
C THR A 98 -16.48 0.59 5.61
N GLY A 99 -16.50 1.82 5.11
CA GLY A 99 -16.01 2.99 5.83
C GLY A 99 -17.17 3.76 6.44
N ASN A 100 -17.10 4.06 7.74
CA ASN A 100 -18.07 4.93 8.40
C ASN A 100 -17.86 6.37 7.88
N ARG A 101 -18.62 6.80 6.87
CA ARG A 101 -18.55 8.18 6.33
C ARG A 101 -19.29 9.20 7.20
N THR A 102 -19.77 8.80 8.38
CA THR A 102 -20.50 9.64 9.32
C THR A 102 -19.69 9.75 10.61
N GLY A 103 -19.39 10.98 11.03
CA GLY A 103 -18.67 11.32 12.26
C GLY A 103 -19.42 10.91 13.54
N ASN A 104 -19.57 9.61 13.76
CA ASN A 104 -20.05 9.05 15.00
C ASN A 104 -19.30 7.73 15.25
N PRO A 105 -18.39 7.67 16.24
CA PRO A 105 -17.62 6.46 16.50
C PRO A 105 -18.53 5.41 17.12
N LYS A 106 -19.00 4.45 16.31
CA LYS A 106 -19.66 3.23 16.80
C LYS A 106 -18.67 2.15 17.26
N TYR A 107 -17.38 2.44 17.21
CA TYR A 107 -16.34 1.55 17.71
C TYR A 107 -15.49 2.30 18.74
N PRO A 108 -15.24 1.72 19.92
CA PRO A 108 -14.26 2.28 20.82
C PRO A 108 -12.89 2.25 20.14
N PRO A 109 -11.99 3.21 20.45
CA PRO A 109 -10.63 3.19 19.95
C PRO A 109 -10.00 1.82 20.25
N ILE A 110 -9.35 1.22 19.26
CA ILE A 110 -8.47 0.08 19.51
C ILE A 110 -7.38 0.62 20.45
N GLN A 111 -7.43 0.23 21.72
CA GLN A 111 -6.32 0.46 22.63
C GLN A 111 -5.16 -0.37 22.09
N GLN A 112 -4.26 0.30 21.35
CA GLN A 112 -2.91 -0.21 21.22
C GLN A 112 -2.35 -0.23 22.63
N LYS A 113 -2.31 -1.41 23.26
CA LYS A 113 -1.44 -1.61 24.41
C LYS A 113 -0.02 -1.43 23.88
N GLU A 114 0.52 -0.23 24.06
CA GLU A 114 1.96 -0.08 24.13
C GLU A 114 2.42 -1.05 25.21
N VAL A 115 3.07 -2.13 24.80
CA VAL A 115 3.97 -2.85 25.69
C VAL A 115 5.18 -1.93 25.81
N LEU A 116 5.05 -0.92 26.66
CA LEU A 116 6.17 -0.21 27.25
C LEU A 116 6.95 -1.26 28.05
N ASN A 117 7.93 -1.89 27.41
CA ASN A 117 8.99 -2.54 28.13
C ASN A 117 9.67 -1.47 28.97
N SER A 118 9.48 -1.55 30.29
CA SER A 118 9.97 -0.62 31.31
C SER A 118 11.50 -0.65 31.49
N SER A 119 12.26 -0.98 30.45
CA SER A 119 13.72 -1.05 30.45
C SER A 119 14.40 0.04 29.61
N SER A 120 13.65 0.97 29.01
CA SER A 120 14.24 2.10 28.24
C SER A 120 14.08 3.48 28.88
N LEU A 121 13.57 3.57 30.12
CA LEU A 121 13.34 4.84 30.82
C LEU A 121 14.47 5.30 31.75
N GLU A 122 15.52 4.50 31.95
CA GLU A 122 16.70 4.93 32.75
C GLU A 122 17.89 5.41 31.92
N ALA A 123 17.83 5.40 30.58
CA ALA A 123 18.95 5.81 29.72
C ALA A 123 18.85 7.25 29.16
N ARG A 124 17.94 8.09 29.67
CA ARG A 124 17.79 9.49 29.22
C ARG A 124 17.74 10.53 30.34
N GLN A 125 18.30 10.20 31.50
CA GLN A 125 18.65 11.18 32.52
C GLN A 125 20.07 10.92 33.03
N THR A 126 21.07 11.16 32.18
CA THR A 126 22.41 11.57 32.62
C THR A 126 23.24 12.02 31.41
N PHE A 127 23.52 13.33 31.40
CA PHE A 127 24.45 14.11 30.55
C PHE A 127 24.06 14.39 29.09
#